data_AF-A0A4R6QJ51-F1
#
_entry.id   AF-A0A4R6QJ51-F1
#
_cell.length_a   1.000
_cell.length_b   1.000
_cell.length_c   1.000
_cell.angle_alpha   90.00
_cell.angle_beta   90.00
_cell.angle_gamma   90.00
#
_symmetry.space_group_name_H-M   'P 1'
#
loop_
_entity.id
_entity.type
_entity.pdbx_description
1 polymer ?
#
loop_
_entity_poly.entity_id
_entity_poly.type
_entity_poly.pdbx_seq_one_letter_code
_entity_poly.pdbx_strand_id
1 'polypeptide(L)'
;MVNATLSTHRLAAAVLMLCAMSAANAAPVVVSQLGGATGWTSGDTRTVTGAQSNAAQIASQIQFLGDGVVSADANGGTPDASLTGSYLGRGAVRLDGMVNNMGKSDIGYVNLNGIAAASALLDSSFSTSFRYARDPNPNQARTLSQGISITNGLSNCGVDKNKACYYTFSYVDQTLGANEWLTANTTANIGQYYLYEDGKIVGGGLRKTLAEWAQDAAWSSLLDDNNVDDYNVVRMGFNIGSSSRFGLVYVDWLETSLLNGGDRIDFAAPTAAQVPEPQTLALVAVALLGLGAARRRSR
;
A
#
# COMPACT_ATOMS: atom_id res chain seq x y z
N MET A 1 29.17 -35.42 54.83
CA MET A 1 29.66 -34.65 53.67
C MET A 1 28.50 -34.51 52.70
N VAL A 2 27.94 -33.31 52.56
CA VAL A 2 26.80 -33.03 51.68
C VAL A 2 27.36 -32.47 50.38
N ASN A 3 27.22 -33.21 49.29
CA ASN A 3 27.63 -32.76 47.96
C ASN A 3 26.55 -31.88 47.36
N ALA A 4 26.84 -30.58 47.25
CA ALA A 4 26.06 -29.61 46.51
C ALA A 4 26.45 -29.65 45.03
N THR A 5 25.74 -30.45 44.24
CA THR A 5 25.76 -30.35 42.76
C THR A 5 24.45 -29.71 42.32
N LEU A 6 24.30 -28.42 42.63
CA LEU A 6 23.20 -27.59 42.15
C LEU A 6 23.66 -26.79 40.91
N SER A 7 22.97 -27.02 39.80
CA SER A 7 22.52 -25.95 38.90
C SER A 7 23.53 -25.25 37.98
N THR A 8 24.16 -25.98 37.06
CA THR A 8 24.69 -25.37 35.81
C THR A 8 23.71 -25.49 34.62
N HIS A 9 22.78 -26.44 34.64
CA HIS A 9 21.82 -26.63 33.54
C HIS A 9 20.62 -25.67 33.55
N ARG A 10 20.31 -25.04 34.69
CA ARG A 10 19.21 -24.05 34.77
C ARG A 10 19.62 -22.64 34.32
N LEU A 11 20.92 -22.31 34.35
CA LEU A 11 21.41 -21.01 33.87
C LEU A 11 21.45 -20.94 32.33
N ALA A 12 21.76 -22.05 31.66
CA ALA A 12 21.83 -22.11 30.19
C ALA A 12 20.43 -22.00 29.52
N ALA A 13 19.38 -22.50 30.17
CA ALA A 13 18.01 -22.39 29.66
C ALA A 13 17.42 -20.97 29.79
N ALA A 14 17.87 -20.17 30.78
CA ALA A 14 17.41 -18.80 30.99
C ALA A 14 17.99 -17.81 29.96
N VAL A 15 19.23 -18.03 29.50
CA VAL A 15 19.87 -17.18 28.47
C VAL A 15 19.29 -17.47 27.07
N LEU A 16 18.87 -18.71 26.79
CA LEU A 16 18.22 -19.05 25.51
C LEU A 16 16.76 -18.52 25.40
N MET A 17 16.06 -18.31 26.51
CA MET A 17 14.72 -17.69 26.50
C MET A 17 14.74 -16.16 26.45
N LEU A 18 15.84 -15.50 26.85
CA LEU A 18 15.94 -14.03 26.80
C LEU A 18 16.21 -13.48 25.39
N CYS A 19 16.70 -14.31 24.46
CA CYS A 19 16.89 -13.95 23.05
C CYS A 19 15.61 -14.10 22.20
N ALA A 20 14.51 -14.59 22.76
CA ALA A 20 13.27 -14.84 22.02
C ALA A 20 12.21 -13.72 22.18
N MET A 21 12.50 -12.64 22.92
CA MET A 21 11.54 -11.56 23.18
C MET A 21 11.96 -10.19 22.66
N SER A 22 13.06 -10.09 21.90
CA SER A 22 13.16 -9.00 20.94
C SER A 22 12.10 -9.27 19.88
N ALA A 23 10.93 -8.64 20.03
CA ALA A 23 10.00 -8.45 18.93
C ALA A 23 10.86 -8.02 17.74
N ALA A 24 11.01 -8.93 16.77
CA ALA A 24 11.69 -8.60 15.54
C ALA A 24 10.82 -7.49 14.95
N ASN A 25 11.27 -6.23 15.09
CA ASN A 25 10.74 -5.14 14.29
C ASN A 25 11.04 -5.56 12.87
N ALA A 26 10.05 -6.16 12.22
CA ALA A 26 10.23 -6.68 10.89
C ALA A 26 10.58 -5.49 9.98
N ALA A 27 11.54 -5.74 9.10
CA ALA A 27 12.15 -4.67 8.33
C ALA A 27 11.10 -4.05 7.40
N PRO A 28 11.13 -2.73 7.18
CA PRO A 28 10.26 -2.09 6.20
C PRO A 28 10.32 -2.80 4.84
N VAL A 29 9.15 -3.04 4.24
CA VAL A 29 9.08 -3.57 2.89
C VAL A 29 9.25 -2.41 1.91
N VAL A 30 10.25 -2.52 1.04
CA VAL A 30 10.53 -1.48 0.04
C VAL A 30 9.82 -1.81 -1.27
N VAL A 31 9.06 -0.84 -1.79
CA VAL A 31 8.39 -0.90 -3.08
C VAL A 31 9.03 0.14 -3.99
N SER A 32 9.70 -0.32 -5.05
CA SER A 32 10.37 0.56 -6.02
C SER A 32 9.91 0.36 -7.46
N GLN A 33 8.93 -0.52 -7.67
CA GLN A 33 8.33 -0.78 -8.97
C GLN A 33 6.93 -1.39 -8.83
N LEU A 34 6.13 -1.22 -9.88
CA LEU A 34 4.88 -1.95 -10.06
C LEU A 34 5.14 -3.36 -10.60
N GLY A 35 4.27 -4.31 -10.29
CA GLY A 35 4.24 -5.63 -10.89
C GLY A 35 3.84 -6.73 -9.91
N GLY A 36 3.61 -7.93 -10.46
CA GLY A 36 3.19 -9.08 -9.66
C GLY A 36 4.20 -9.50 -8.58
N ALA A 37 5.49 -9.19 -8.76
CA ALA A 37 6.53 -9.51 -7.78
C ALA A 37 6.44 -8.68 -6.49
N THR A 38 5.92 -7.44 -6.58
CA THR A 38 5.71 -6.57 -5.40
C THR A 38 4.28 -6.63 -4.89
N GLY A 39 3.34 -7.16 -5.69
CA GLY A 39 1.90 -7.12 -5.42
C GLY A 39 1.26 -5.74 -5.66
N TRP A 40 2.08 -4.72 -5.91
CA TRP A 40 1.64 -3.36 -6.21
C TRP A 40 1.40 -3.19 -7.70
N THR A 41 0.19 -2.81 -8.07
CA THR A 41 -0.24 -2.68 -9.46
C THR A 41 -0.99 -1.38 -9.68
N SER A 42 -1.18 -1.04 -10.95
CA SER A 42 -2.06 0.05 -11.36
C SER A 42 -3.31 -0.52 -12.01
N GLY A 43 -4.48 -0.27 -11.42
CA GLY A 43 -5.74 -0.88 -11.86
C GLY A 43 -6.57 0.05 -12.75
N ASP A 44 -6.53 1.35 -12.50
CA ASP A 44 -7.41 2.33 -13.17
C ASP A 44 -6.67 3.62 -13.51
N THR A 45 -5.44 3.51 -14.01
CA THR A 45 -4.70 4.65 -14.54
C THR A 45 -5.18 4.96 -15.94
N ARG A 46 -5.54 6.23 -16.17
CA ARG A 46 -6.16 6.68 -17.41
C ARG A 46 -5.39 7.83 -18.03
N THR A 47 -5.40 7.85 -19.35
CA THR A 47 -4.87 8.95 -20.16
C THR A 47 -5.77 10.18 -20.07
N VAL A 48 -5.33 11.30 -20.64
CA VAL A 48 -6.08 12.57 -20.71
C VAL A 48 -7.43 12.46 -21.43
N THR A 49 -7.65 11.39 -22.20
CA THR A 49 -8.91 11.10 -22.91
C THR A 49 -9.81 10.13 -22.13
N GLY A 50 -9.38 9.68 -20.95
CA GLY A 50 -10.08 8.69 -20.12
C GLY A 50 -9.90 7.25 -20.56
N ALA A 51 -9.13 6.97 -21.60
CA ALA A 51 -8.78 5.62 -21.99
C ALA A 51 -7.80 5.01 -20.97
N GLN A 52 -7.93 3.70 -20.72
CA GLN A 52 -7.00 2.95 -19.88
C GLN A 52 -5.57 3.11 -20.42
N SER A 53 -4.65 3.49 -19.53
CA SER A 53 -3.24 3.65 -19.88
C SER A 53 -2.58 2.29 -20.13
N ASN A 54 -1.73 2.22 -21.15
CA ASN A 54 -0.83 1.09 -21.34
C ASN A 54 0.37 1.15 -20.38
N ALA A 55 1.23 0.13 -20.39
CA ALA A 55 2.37 0.05 -19.47
C ALA A 55 3.33 1.25 -19.54
N ALA A 56 3.63 1.76 -20.74
CA ALA A 56 4.52 2.92 -20.91
C ALA A 56 3.89 4.21 -20.36
N GLN A 57 2.59 4.39 -20.60
CA GLN A 57 1.83 5.52 -20.06
C GLN A 57 1.73 5.45 -18.53
N ILE A 58 1.49 4.26 -17.96
CA ILE A 58 1.53 4.06 -16.51
C ILE A 58 2.90 4.44 -15.94
N ALA A 59 3.99 3.99 -16.55
CA ALA A 59 5.35 4.32 -16.11
C ALA A 59 5.68 5.81 -16.19
N SER A 60 5.05 6.56 -17.10
CA SER A 60 5.19 8.03 -17.14
C SER A 60 4.39 8.74 -16.03
N GLN A 61 3.24 8.20 -15.64
CA GLN A 61 2.33 8.80 -14.66
C GLN A 61 2.65 8.41 -13.21
N ILE A 62 3.14 7.20 -13.02
CA ILE A 62 3.50 6.62 -11.72
C ILE A 62 5.01 6.38 -11.72
N GLN A 63 5.74 7.20 -10.96
CA GLN A 63 7.20 7.17 -10.94
C GLN A 63 7.72 7.00 -9.53
N PHE A 64 8.66 6.08 -9.34
CA PHE A 64 9.40 5.93 -8.09
C PHE A 64 10.66 6.79 -8.18
N LEU A 65 10.70 7.87 -7.41
CA LEU A 65 11.70 8.92 -7.54
C LEU A 65 12.52 9.03 -6.27
N GLY A 66 13.84 9.23 -6.40
CA GLY A 66 14.71 9.54 -5.27
C GLY A 66 14.43 10.92 -4.71
N ASP A 67 15.01 11.21 -3.54
CA ASP A 67 14.94 12.54 -2.93
C ASP A 67 15.59 13.61 -3.82
N GLY A 68 14.89 14.72 -4.00
CA GLY A 68 15.38 15.85 -4.78
C GLY A 68 15.54 15.55 -6.28
N VAL A 69 15.00 14.44 -6.79
CA VAL A 69 15.09 14.09 -8.20
C VAL A 69 14.08 14.88 -9.01
N VAL A 70 14.56 15.55 -10.06
CA VAL A 70 13.72 16.16 -11.09
C VAL A 70 13.44 15.10 -12.16
N SER A 71 12.17 14.84 -12.43
CA SER A 71 11.73 13.94 -13.48
C SER A 71 10.54 14.53 -14.21
N ALA A 72 10.52 14.42 -15.54
CA ALA A 72 9.42 14.93 -16.34
C ALA A 72 8.08 14.30 -15.91
N ASP A 73 7.04 15.12 -15.89
CA ASP A 73 5.65 14.67 -15.76
C ASP A 73 5.20 13.92 -17.03
N ALA A 74 4.02 13.31 -16.98
CA ALA A 74 3.54 12.52 -18.11
C ALA A 74 3.14 13.37 -19.34
N ASN A 75 3.18 14.69 -19.24
CA ASN A 75 2.98 15.64 -20.34
C ASN A 75 4.30 16.23 -20.85
N GLY A 76 5.45 15.78 -20.33
CA GLY A 76 6.77 16.26 -20.69
C GLY A 76 7.18 17.57 -20.00
N GLY A 77 6.37 18.08 -19.06
CA GLY A 77 6.76 19.21 -18.21
C GLY A 77 7.82 18.77 -17.22
N THR A 78 8.77 19.65 -16.90
CA THR A 78 9.73 19.43 -15.81
C THR A 78 9.22 20.14 -14.55
N PRO A 79 8.54 19.44 -13.63
CA PRO A 79 8.16 20.03 -12.35
C PRO A 79 9.40 20.36 -11.51
N ASP A 80 9.19 21.07 -10.41
CA ASP A 80 10.21 21.20 -9.37
C ASP A 80 10.67 19.81 -8.90
N ALA A 81 11.88 19.74 -8.35
CA ALA A 81 12.43 18.51 -7.79
C ALA A 81 11.45 17.86 -6.81
N SER A 82 11.43 16.53 -6.74
CA SER A 82 10.71 15.83 -5.68
C SER A 82 11.11 16.41 -4.32
N LEU A 83 10.15 16.51 -3.39
CA LEU A 83 10.43 17.06 -2.08
C LEU A 83 11.55 16.24 -1.41
N THR A 84 12.49 16.92 -0.78
CA THR A 84 13.50 16.28 0.05
C THR A 84 12.91 15.89 1.41
N GLY A 85 13.53 14.92 2.09
CA GLY A 85 13.12 14.53 3.43
C GLY A 85 12.09 13.39 3.46
N SER A 86 12.08 12.55 2.43
CA SER A 86 11.39 11.25 2.49
C SER A 86 12.00 10.36 3.58
N TYR A 87 11.34 9.26 3.87
CA TYR A 87 11.83 8.31 4.85
C TYR A 87 13.20 7.77 4.45
N LEU A 88 14.18 7.97 5.33
CA LEU A 88 15.59 7.60 5.12
C LEU A 88 16.22 8.20 3.84
N GLY A 89 15.62 9.23 3.25
CA GLY A 89 16.08 9.85 2.00
C GLY A 89 16.00 8.93 0.78
N ARG A 90 15.13 7.91 0.81
CA ARG A 90 15.03 6.88 -0.23
C ARG A 90 14.13 7.26 -1.39
N GLY A 91 13.31 8.28 -1.23
CA GLY A 91 12.42 8.79 -2.25
C GLY A 91 10.95 8.60 -1.93
N ALA A 92 10.12 8.69 -2.98
CA ALA A 92 8.68 8.52 -2.89
C ALA A 92 8.13 7.99 -4.22
N VAL A 93 6.93 7.42 -4.20
CA VAL A 93 6.15 7.23 -5.43
C VAL A 93 5.40 8.52 -5.75
N ARG A 94 5.61 9.05 -6.95
CA ARG A 94 4.88 10.17 -7.53
C ARG A 94 3.71 9.65 -8.36
N LEU A 95 2.54 10.20 -8.11
CA LEU A 95 1.31 10.02 -8.89
C LEU A 95 1.00 11.32 -9.64
N ASP A 96 0.71 11.22 -10.94
CA ASP A 96 0.38 12.34 -11.81
C ASP A 96 -1.11 12.37 -12.17
N GLY A 97 -1.80 13.45 -11.82
CA GLY A 97 -3.22 13.68 -12.12
C GLY A 97 -3.53 14.06 -13.57
N MET A 98 -2.52 14.28 -14.43
CA MET A 98 -2.63 14.69 -15.83
C MET A 98 -3.35 16.03 -16.07
N VAL A 99 -3.26 16.58 -17.29
CA VAL A 99 -3.78 17.93 -17.61
C VAL A 99 -5.31 18.05 -17.75
N ASN A 100 -6.03 16.94 -17.88
CA ASN A 100 -7.47 16.94 -18.21
C ASN A 100 -8.30 16.18 -17.19
N ASN A 101 -9.59 16.52 -17.11
CA ASN A 101 -10.58 15.96 -16.16
C ASN A 101 -10.87 14.45 -16.30
N MET A 102 -10.11 13.73 -17.11
CA MET A 102 -10.31 12.32 -17.40
C MET A 102 -9.09 11.46 -17.06
N GLY A 103 -7.93 12.09 -16.82
CA GLY A 103 -6.72 11.38 -16.39
C GLY A 103 -6.84 10.95 -14.93
N LYS A 104 -6.27 9.80 -14.61
CA LYS A 104 -6.27 9.23 -13.25
C LYS A 104 -4.96 8.50 -13.06
N SER A 105 -4.34 8.67 -11.90
CA SER A 105 -3.25 7.80 -11.44
C SER A 105 -3.73 6.97 -10.28
N ASP A 106 -3.43 5.69 -10.32
CA ASP A 106 -3.91 4.70 -9.36
C ASP A 106 -2.82 3.66 -9.10
N ILE A 107 -2.48 3.47 -7.83
CA ILE A 107 -1.52 2.45 -7.37
C ILE A 107 -2.14 1.71 -6.19
N GLY A 108 -2.04 0.38 -6.14
CA GLY A 108 -2.52 -0.37 -4.98
C GLY A 108 -1.96 -1.76 -4.89
N TYR A 109 -1.87 -2.27 -3.67
CA TYR A 109 -1.66 -3.68 -3.41
C TYR A 109 -2.96 -4.43 -3.68
N VAL A 110 -2.92 -5.47 -4.51
CA VAL A 110 -4.10 -6.25 -4.91
C VAL A 110 -3.88 -7.71 -4.58
N ASN A 111 -4.83 -8.30 -3.84
CA ASN A 111 -4.93 -9.73 -3.65
C ASN A 111 -6.39 -10.16 -3.81
N LEU A 112 -6.71 -10.75 -4.96
CA LEU A 112 -8.07 -11.18 -5.29
C LEU A 112 -8.54 -12.40 -4.48
N ASN A 113 -7.62 -13.10 -3.81
CA ASN A 113 -7.96 -14.17 -2.86
C ASN A 113 -8.33 -13.64 -1.47
N GLY A 114 -8.32 -12.31 -1.29
CA GLY A 114 -8.55 -11.66 -0.01
C GLY A 114 -7.24 -11.32 0.72
N ILE A 115 -7.20 -10.11 1.28
CA ILE A 115 -6.18 -9.60 2.21
C ILE A 115 -6.61 -9.93 3.64
N ALA A 116 -7.87 -9.61 3.96
CA ALA A 116 -8.54 -9.88 5.22
C ALA A 116 -10.06 -9.84 5.00
N ALA A 117 -10.83 -10.35 5.95
CA ALA A 117 -12.27 -10.10 5.99
C ALA A 117 -12.55 -8.59 6.10
N ALA A 118 -13.64 -8.11 5.50
CA ALA A 118 -14.01 -6.69 5.56
C ALA A 118 -14.33 -6.23 6.99
N SER A 119 -14.82 -7.13 7.86
CA SER A 119 -15.05 -6.87 9.28
C SER A 119 -13.78 -6.50 10.04
N ALA A 120 -12.59 -6.90 9.57
CA ALA A 120 -11.30 -6.50 10.17
C ALA A 120 -11.07 -4.98 10.10
N LEU A 121 -11.81 -4.25 9.25
CA LEU A 121 -11.80 -2.79 9.21
C LEU A 121 -12.46 -2.13 10.44
N LEU A 122 -13.22 -2.90 11.22
CA LEU A 122 -13.89 -2.47 12.44
C LEU A 122 -13.14 -2.89 13.71
N ASP A 123 -12.12 -3.73 13.59
CA ASP A 123 -11.32 -4.17 14.72
C ASP A 123 -10.66 -2.99 15.43
N SER A 124 -10.53 -3.06 16.75
CA SER A 124 -9.86 -2.02 17.54
C SER A 124 -8.38 -1.85 17.20
N SER A 125 -7.76 -2.88 16.60
CA SER A 125 -6.39 -2.85 16.08
C SER A 125 -6.28 -2.29 14.65
N PHE A 126 -7.39 -2.06 13.96
CA PHE A 126 -7.35 -1.52 12.61
C PHE A 126 -6.78 -0.11 12.61
N SER A 127 -5.73 0.07 11.83
CA SER A 127 -5.12 1.37 11.59
C SER A 127 -4.57 1.47 10.17
N THR A 128 -4.56 2.72 9.67
CA THR A 128 -3.79 3.11 8.50
C THR A 128 -3.11 4.44 8.79
N SER A 129 -1.84 4.56 8.42
CA SER A 129 -1.07 5.78 8.48
C SER A 129 -0.27 5.91 7.20
N PHE A 130 -0.24 7.08 6.61
CA PHE A 130 0.58 7.30 5.41
C PHE A 130 1.13 8.71 5.38
N ARG A 131 2.33 8.83 4.82
CA ARG A 131 3.00 10.11 4.63
C ARG A 131 2.99 10.48 3.16
N TYR A 132 2.58 11.71 2.90
CA TYR A 132 2.43 12.19 1.54
C TYR A 132 2.79 13.67 1.44
N ALA A 133 3.12 14.12 0.25
CA ALA A 133 3.32 15.52 -0.06
C ALA A 133 2.58 15.88 -1.35
N ARG A 134 2.22 17.14 -1.47
CA ARG A 134 1.57 17.67 -2.67
C ARG A 134 2.37 18.86 -3.15
N ASP A 135 2.62 18.89 -4.45
CA ASP A 135 3.22 20.04 -5.10
C ASP A 135 2.22 21.22 -5.14
N PRO A 136 2.68 22.48 -4.96
CA PRO A 136 1.87 23.69 -4.90
C PRO A 136 1.18 23.94 -6.22
N ASN A 137 -0.12 23.66 -6.28
CA ASN A 137 -0.96 24.28 -7.27
C ASN A 137 -1.81 25.36 -6.60
N PRO A 138 -1.54 26.65 -6.86
CA PRO A 138 -2.31 27.74 -6.27
C PRO A 138 -3.78 27.75 -6.70
N ASN A 139 -4.14 27.02 -7.76
CA ASN A 139 -5.47 27.06 -8.35
C ASN A 139 -6.37 25.89 -7.94
N GLN A 140 -5.87 24.84 -7.28
CA GLN A 140 -6.66 23.64 -6.96
C GLN A 140 -6.19 22.94 -5.67
N ALA A 141 -7.10 22.73 -4.72
CA ALA A 141 -6.88 21.84 -3.58
C ALA A 141 -6.80 20.39 -4.09
N ARG A 142 -5.59 19.83 -4.10
CA ARG A 142 -5.33 18.45 -4.55
C ARG A 142 -5.62 17.48 -3.39
N THR A 143 -6.38 16.44 -3.66
CA THR A 143 -6.73 15.42 -2.67
C THR A 143 -6.23 14.06 -3.12
N LEU A 144 -5.14 13.61 -2.49
CA LEU A 144 -4.81 12.19 -2.46
C LEU A 144 -5.99 11.46 -1.82
N SER A 145 -6.46 10.40 -2.46
CA SER A 145 -7.35 9.47 -1.80
C SER A 145 -6.61 8.19 -1.46
N GLN A 146 -6.85 7.70 -0.25
CA GLN A 146 -6.52 6.35 0.18
C GLN A 146 -7.79 5.51 0.01
N GLY A 147 -7.68 4.42 -0.74
CA GLY A 147 -8.78 3.53 -1.09
C GLY A 147 -8.63 2.15 -0.45
N ILE A 148 -9.71 1.62 0.10
CA ILE A 148 -9.85 0.23 0.55
C ILE A 148 -11.00 -0.39 -0.23
N SER A 149 -10.70 -1.34 -1.11
CA SER A 149 -11.73 -2.02 -1.89
C SER A 149 -12.05 -3.39 -1.31
N ILE A 150 -13.34 -3.68 -1.22
CA ILE A 150 -13.88 -4.95 -0.75
C ILE A 150 -14.72 -5.61 -1.85
N THR A 151 -14.78 -6.93 -1.83
CA THR A 151 -15.68 -7.73 -2.67
C THR A 151 -15.97 -9.05 -1.98
N ASN A 152 -17.13 -9.63 -2.28
CA ASN A 152 -17.45 -11.01 -1.93
C ASN A 152 -17.15 -11.99 -3.07
N GLY A 153 -16.69 -11.51 -4.24
CA GLY A 153 -16.40 -12.37 -5.40
C GLY A 153 -17.64 -13.05 -6.02
N LEU A 154 -18.84 -12.82 -5.48
CA LEU A 154 -20.09 -13.41 -5.95
C LEU A 154 -20.72 -12.53 -7.02
N SER A 155 -21.06 -13.08 -8.18
CA SER A 155 -21.59 -12.31 -9.32
C SER A 155 -23.03 -11.79 -9.17
N ASN A 156 -23.65 -11.81 -7.97
CA ASN A 156 -25.09 -11.54 -7.77
C ASN A 156 -25.44 -10.69 -6.53
N CYS A 157 -24.54 -9.85 -6.05
CA CYS A 157 -24.77 -9.01 -4.87
C CYS A 157 -25.15 -7.56 -5.27
N GLY A 158 -25.39 -6.69 -4.28
CA GLY A 158 -25.80 -5.30 -4.52
C GLY A 158 -27.28 -5.18 -4.91
N VAL A 159 -27.73 -3.95 -5.19
CA VAL A 159 -29.16 -3.68 -5.47
C VAL A 159 -29.63 -4.38 -6.76
N ASP A 160 -28.73 -4.57 -7.73
CA ASP A 160 -29.05 -5.04 -9.09
C ASP A 160 -28.70 -6.52 -9.36
N LYS A 161 -28.22 -7.28 -8.36
CA LYS A 161 -28.05 -8.76 -8.33
C LYS A 161 -27.44 -9.47 -9.56
N ASN A 162 -26.70 -8.78 -10.44
CA ASN A 162 -26.18 -9.36 -11.69
C ASN A 162 -24.67 -9.09 -11.93
N LYS A 163 -23.94 -8.58 -10.94
CA LYS A 163 -22.50 -8.31 -11.03
C LYS A 163 -21.78 -8.66 -9.72
N ALA A 164 -20.47 -8.93 -9.82
CA ALA A 164 -19.60 -9.01 -8.66
C ALA A 164 -19.48 -7.64 -8.03
N CYS A 165 -19.73 -7.53 -6.73
CA CYS A 165 -19.80 -6.24 -6.07
C CYS A 165 -18.42 -5.80 -5.65
N TYR A 166 -18.00 -4.68 -6.22
CA TYR A 166 -16.79 -4.00 -5.80
C TYR A 166 -17.19 -2.71 -5.13
N TYR A 167 -17.00 -2.68 -3.81
CA TYR A 167 -17.15 -1.45 -3.04
C TYR A 167 -15.77 -0.89 -2.73
N THR A 168 -15.66 0.43 -2.68
CA THR A 168 -14.44 1.11 -2.25
C THR A 168 -14.77 2.18 -1.22
N PHE A 169 -14.17 2.05 -0.04
CA PHE A 169 -14.08 3.12 0.93
C PHE A 169 -12.92 4.02 0.54
N SER A 170 -13.20 5.28 0.26
CA SER A 170 -12.24 6.27 -0.22
C SER A 170 -12.11 7.38 0.82
N TYR A 171 -11.02 7.34 1.59
CA TYR A 171 -10.64 8.42 2.47
C TYR A 171 -9.97 9.52 1.64
N VAL A 172 -10.33 10.75 1.96
CA VAL A 172 -9.77 11.95 1.35
C VAL A 172 -9.31 12.86 2.46
N ASP A 173 -7.99 13.06 2.56
CA ASP A 173 -7.42 14.00 3.53
C ASP A 173 -7.73 15.44 3.10
N GLN A 174 -8.37 16.19 3.99
CA GLN A 174 -8.73 17.59 3.76
C GLN A 174 -7.70 18.58 4.30
N THR A 175 -6.65 18.10 4.96
CA THR A 175 -5.56 18.95 5.43
C THR A 175 -5.07 19.79 4.26
N LEU A 176 -5.00 21.10 4.47
CA LEU A 176 -4.46 22.04 3.49
C LEU A 176 -2.97 22.20 3.77
N GLY A 177 -2.14 22.01 2.76
CA GLY A 177 -0.68 22.05 2.85
C GLY A 177 -0.07 21.62 1.54
N ALA A 178 0.79 22.47 0.99
CA ALA A 178 1.58 22.18 -0.21
C ALA A 178 3.06 22.36 0.13
N ASN A 179 3.94 21.66 -0.58
CA ASN A 179 5.39 21.69 -0.33
C ASN A 179 5.85 21.22 1.05
N GLU A 180 5.05 20.42 1.73
CA GLU A 180 5.46 19.78 2.97
C GLU A 180 4.99 18.34 3.03
N TRP A 181 5.70 17.56 3.84
CA TRP A 181 5.31 16.19 4.14
C TRP A 181 4.23 16.20 5.23
N LEU A 182 3.05 15.73 4.85
CA LEU A 182 1.90 15.54 5.72
C LEU A 182 1.80 14.07 6.11
N THR A 183 1.22 13.80 7.28
CA THR A 183 0.88 12.44 7.71
C THR A 183 -0.60 12.36 8.01
N ALA A 184 -1.28 11.45 7.33
CA ALA A 184 -2.68 11.13 7.60
C ALA A 184 -2.76 9.85 8.42
N ASN A 185 -3.71 9.80 9.35
CA ASN A 185 -3.98 8.62 10.19
C ASN A 185 -5.49 8.35 10.17
N THR A 186 -5.87 7.09 9.96
CA THR A 186 -7.26 6.65 10.03
C THR A 186 -7.39 5.36 10.83
N THR A 187 -8.55 5.17 11.43
CA THR A 187 -8.96 3.96 12.15
C THR A 187 -10.43 3.68 11.81
N ALA A 188 -11.06 2.70 12.46
CA ALA A 188 -12.49 2.45 12.30
C ALA A 188 -13.34 3.68 12.65
N ASN A 189 -12.88 4.49 13.63
CA ASN A 189 -13.59 5.63 14.19
C ASN A 189 -12.97 6.99 13.81
N ILE A 190 -11.85 7.00 13.08
CA ILE A 190 -11.12 8.21 12.71
C ILE A 190 -10.91 8.23 11.19
N GLY A 191 -11.25 9.35 10.56
CA GLY A 191 -11.19 9.52 9.12
C GLY A 191 -12.54 9.21 8.46
N GLN A 192 -12.97 10.10 7.56
CA GLN A 192 -14.27 9.96 6.89
C GLN A 192 -14.09 9.53 5.44
N TYR A 193 -14.77 8.44 5.09
CA TYR A 193 -14.72 7.77 3.81
C TYR A 193 -15.98 8.05 3.01
N TYR A 194 -15.80 8.31 1.72
CA TYR A 194 -16.86 8.12 0.74
C TYR A 194 -16.98 6.63 0.41
N LEU A 195 -18.20 6.17 0.14
CA LEU A 195 -18.46 4.83 -0.36
C LEU A 195 -18.72 4.88 -1.87
N TYR A 196 -18.03 4.02 -2.61
CA TYR A 196 -18.24 3.83 -4.04
C TYR A 196 -18.69 2.40 -4.31
N GLU A 197 -19.65 2.23 -5.22
CA GLU A 197 -20.08 0.96 -5.80
C GLU A 197 -19.74 0.98 -7.30
N ASP A 198 -18.89 0.07 -7.75
CA ASP A 198 -18.42 0.01 -9.15
C ASP A 198 -17.93 1.37 -9.69
N GLY A 199 -17.22 2.11 -8.81
CA GLY A 199 -16.67 3.42 -9.14
C GLY A 199 -17.67 4.58 -9.14
N LYS A 200 -18.94 4.35 -8.76
CA LYS A 200 -19.95 5.40 -8.57
C LYS A 200 -20.13 5.69 -7.08
N ILE A 201 -20.17 6.97 -6.72
CA ILE A 201 -20.43 7.37 -5.34
C ILE A 201 -21.86 6.96 -4.94
N VAL A 202 -22.00 6.36 -3.76
CA VAL A 202 -23.28 5.92 -3.19
C VAL A 202 -23.53 6.58 -1.82
N GLY A 203 -24.59 6.18 -1.12
CA GLY A 203 -24.94 6.73 0.20
C GLY A 203 -25.19 8.25 0.19
N GLY A 204 -25.69 8.78 -0.93
CA GLY A 204 -25.95 10.21 -1.12
C GLY A 204 -24.70 11.10 -1.13
N GLY A 205 -23.51 10.52 -1.29
CA GLY A 205 -22.25 11.26 -1.22
C GLY A 205 -21.87 11.70 0.20
N LEU A 206 -22.45 11.06 1.22
CA LEU A 206 -22.08 11.29 2.61
C LEU A 206 -20.67 10.77 2.89
N ARG A 207 -20.01 11.41 3.85
CA ARG A 207 -18.73 10.97 4.40
C ARG A 207 -18.96 10.46 5.81
N LYS A 208 -18.55 9.23 6.07
CA LYS A 208 -18.71 8.56 7.36
C LYS A 208 -17.43 7.82 7.72
N THR A 209 -17.17 7.66 9.00
CA THR A 209 -16.18 6.69 9.50
C THR A 209 -16.60 5.27 9.12
N LEU A 210 -15.68 4.32 9.18
CA LEU A 210 -16.00 2.92 8.87
C LEU A 210 -17.02 2.36 9.88
N ALA A 211 -16.91 2.73 11.16
CA ALA A 211 -17.88 2.37 12.19
C ALA A 211 -19.27 2.96 11.92
N GLU A 212 -19.37 4.20 11.45
CA GLU A 212 -20.64 4.80 11.04
C GLU A 212 -21.24 4.14 9.79
N TRP A 213 -20.41 3.69 8.84
CA TRP A 213 -20.87 2.88 7.71
C TRP A 213 -21.41 1.52 8.15
N ALA A 214 -20.77 0.87 9.12
CA ALA A 214 -21.22 -0.40 9.70
C ALA A 214 -22.56 -0.29 10.45
N GLN A 215 -22.96 0.92 10.86
CA GLN A 215 -24.26 1.17 11.51
C GLN A 215 -25.33 1.68 10.51
N ASP A 216 -24.94 1.97 9.27
CA ASP A 216 -25.88 2.44 8.25
C ASP A 216 -26.76 1.29 7.78
N ALA A 217 -28.08 1.38 7.99
CA ALA A 217 -29.02 0.30 7.65
C ALA A 217 -28.99 -0.13 6.17
N ALA A 218 -28.54 0.73 5.26
CA ALA A 218 -28.43 0.38 3.84
C ALA A 218 -27.10 -0.32 3.49
N TRP A 219 -26.04 -0.12 4.27
CA TRP A 219 -24.67 -0.51 3.92
C TRP A 219 -23.94 -1.32 4.99
N SER A 220 -24.53 -1.53 6.16
CA SER A 220 -23.93 -2.22 7.31
C SER A 220 -23.46 -3.63 6.96
N SER A 221 -24.19 -4.31 6.08
CA SER A 221 -23.92 -5.66 5.59
C SER A 221 -22.55 -5.80 4.90
N LEU A 222 -21.94 -4.71 4.44
CA LEU A 222 -20.61 -4.72 3.82
C LEU A 222 -19.47 -4.99 4.81
N LEU A 223 -19.68 -4.71 6.10
CA LEU A 223 -18.67 -4.79 7.15
C LEU A 223 -19.08 -5.73 8.31
N ASP A 224 -20.24 -6.39 8.18
CA ASP A 224 -20.78 -7.34 9.16
C ASP A 224 -20.10 -8.71 9.02
N ASP A 225 -19.59 -9.23 10.13
CA ASP A 225 -18.95 -10.55 10.23
C ASP A 225 -19.96 -11.71 10.21
N ASN A 226 -21.25 -11.43 10.39
CA ASN A 226 -22.34 -12.42 10.36
C ASN A 226 -23.07 -12.45 9.01
N ASN A 227 -22.63 -11.68 8.01
CA ASN A 227 -23.27 -11.65 6.72
C ASN A 227 -22.90 -12.90 5.90
N VAL A 228 -23.92 -13.58 5.36
CA VAL A 228 -23.80 -14.77 4.50
C VAL A 228 -22.98 -14.51 3.23
N ASP A 229 -22.88 -13.25 2.80
CA ASP A 229 -22.16 -12.86 1.60
C ASP A 229 -20.63 -12.68 1.81
N ASP A 230 -20.10 -12.67 3.05
CA ASP A 230 -18.65 -12.59 3.38
C ASP A 230 -17.79 -11.68 2.47
N TYR A 231 -17.81 -10.37 2.71
CA TYR A 231 -16.92 -9.44 2.01
C TYR A 231 -15.48 -9.55 2.48
N ASN A 232 -14.53 -9.51 1.54
CA ASN A 232 -13.10 -9.49 1.78
C ASN A 232 -12.48 -8.21 1.25
N VAL A 233 -11.53 -7.64 1.99
CA VAL A 233 -10.63 -6.62 1.47
C VAL A 233 -9.77 -7.26 0.40
N VAL A 234 -9.80 -6.72 -0.81
CA VAL A 234 -9.01 -7.23 -1.96
C VAL A 234 -8.00 -6.23 -2.47
N ARG A 235 -8.12 -4.97 -2.05
CA ARG A 235 -7.22 -3.91 -2.47
C ARG A 235 -7.08 -2.84 -1.42
N MET A 236 -5.85 -2.36 -1.27
CA MET A 236 -5.55 -1.12 -0.58
C MET A 236 -4.58 -0.29 -1.41
N GLY A 237 -4.83 1.00 -1.56
CA GLY A 237 -4.00 1.81 -2.44
C GLY A 237 -4.28 3.30 -2.35
N PHE A 238 -3.70 4.00 -3.32
CA PHE A 238 -3.78 5.43 -3.46
C PHE A 238 -4.21 5.79 -4.88
N ASN A 239 -5.02 6.85 -4.99
CA ASN A 239 -5.38 7.39 -6.28
C ASN A 239 -5.50 8.91 -6.24
N ILE A 240 -5.28 9.51 -7.42
CA ILE A 240 -5.64 10.89 -7.72
C ILE A 240 -6.84 10.85 -8.65
N GLY A 241 -7.95 11.47 -8.24
CA GLY A 241 -9.22 11.43 -8.97
C GLY A 241 -9.20 12.21 -10.29
N SER A 242 -10.17 11.91 -11.16
CA SER A 242 -10.22 12.47 -12.51
C SER A 242 -10.46 13.98 -12.58
N SER A 243 -10.87 14.66 -11.50
CA SER A 243 -11.02 16.12 -11.46
C SER A 243 -9.79 16.88 -10.96
N SER A 244 -8.67 16.19 -10.70
CA SER A 244 -7.46 16.76 -10.12
C SER A 244 -6.40 17.06 -11.17
N ARG A 245 -6.68 18.08 -12.01
CA ARG A 245 -5.80 18.43 -13.15
C ARG A 245 -4.44 18.95 -12.67
N PHE A 246 -3.40 18.69 -13.46
CA PHE A 246 -2.05 19.24 -13.29
C PHE A 246 -1.49 18.99 -11.89
N GLY A 247 -1.72 17.78 -11.36
CA GLY A 247 -1.50 17.46 -9.96
C GLY A 247 -0.45 16.39 -9.71
N LEU A 248 0.70 16.76 -9.15
CA LEU A 248 1.67 15.80 -8.61
C LEU A 248 1.43 15.60 -7.11
N VAL A 249 1.30 14.33 -6.72
CA VAL A 249 1.27 13.89 -5.33
C VAL A 249 2.36 12.87 -5.13
N TYR A 250 3.05 12.95 -4.01
CA TYR A 250 4.11 12.03 -3.61
C TYR A 250 3.62 11.24 -2.40
N VAL A 251 3.80 9.93 -2.40
CA VAL A 251 3.55 9.06 -1.26
C VAL A 251 4.87 8.44 -0.85
N ASP A 252 5.28 8.70 0.39
CA ASP A 252 6.56 8.28 0.97
C ASP A 252 6.41 6.85 1.53
N TRP A 253 5.46 6.65 2.43
CA TRP A 253 5.21 5.33 3.01
C TRP A 253 3.75 5.12 3.41
N LEU A 254 3.38 3.85 3.60
CA LEU A 254 2.12 3.36 4.16
C LEU A 254 2.41 2.38 5.30
N GLU A 255 1.75 2.57 6.43
CA GLU A 255 1.66 1.61 7.54
C GLU A 255 0.19 1.23 7.72
N THR A 256 -0.11 -0.05 7.76
CA THR A 256 -1.48 -0.50 7.99
C THR A 256 -1.53 -1.91 8.54
N SER A 257 -2.38 -2.12 9.53
CA SER A 257 -2.65 -3.45 10.09
C SER A 257 -3.09 -4.51 9.07
N LEU A 258 -3.57 -4.12 7.89
CA LEU A 258 -4.04 -5.05 6.84
C LEU A 258 -2.92 -5.66 6.01
N LEU A 259 -1.77 -4.98 5.90
CA LEU A 259 -0.69 -5.38 5.02
C LEU A 259 0.59 -5.55 5.82
N ASN A 260 1.40 -6.52 5.42
CA ASN A 260 2.76 -6.70 5.95
C ASN A 260 2.82 -6.73 7.49
N GLY A 261 1.79 -7.27 8.15
CA GLY A 261 1.72 -7.34 9.62
C GLY A 261 1.67 -6.00 10.35
N GLY A 262 1.36 -4.89 9.67
CA GLY A 262 1.42 -3.54 10.24
C GLY A 262 2.73 -2.80 9.96
N ASP A 263 3.75 -3.47 9.43
CA ASP A 263 5.04 -2.86 9.17
C ASP A 263 4.99 -1.85 8.02
N ARG A 264 5.93 -0.90 8.06
CA ARG A 264 6.06 0.14 7.05
C ARG A 264 6.32 -0.42 5.66
N ILE A 265 5.52 0.03 4.71
CA ILE A 265 5.74 -0.10 3.27
C ILE A 265 6.34 1.21 2.79
N ASP A 266 7.61 1.16 2.41
CA ASP A 266 8.47 2.29 2.01
C ASP A 266 8.48 2.39 0.47
N PHE A 267 7.93 3.47 -0.10
CA PHE A 267 7.93 3.70 -1.54
C PHE A 267 9.22 4.42 -1.92
N ALA A 268 10.22 3.66 -2.36
CA ALA A 268 11.56 4.18 -2.63
C ALA A 268 11.87 4.23 -4.13
N ALA A 269 12.85 5.06 -4.49
CA ALA A 269 13.48 4.95 -5.80
C ALA A 269 14.07 3.55 -6.01
N PRO A 270 14.12 3.04 -7.25
CA PRO A 270 14.90 1.86 -7.56
C PRO A 270 16.37 2.13 -7.21
N THR A 271 16.92 1.39 -6.24
CA THR A 271 18.37 1.41 -6.01
C THR A 271 19.05 0.46 -7.00
N ALA A 272 20.29 0.75 -7.40
CA ALA A 272 21.06 -0.15 -8.27
C ALA A 272 21.19 -1.58 -7.69
N ALA A 273 21.09 -1.72 -6.36
CA ALA A 273 21.12 -2.98 -5.63
C ALA A 273 19.79 -3.78 -5.66
N GLN A 274 18.71 -3.21 -6.21
CA GLN A 274 17.40 -3.87 -6.37
C GLN A 274 17.16 -4.43 -7.79
N VAL A 275 18.11 -4.24 -8.71
CA VAL A 275 18.30 -5.23 -9.78
C VAL A 275 18.59 -6.55 -9.06
N PRO A 276 17.92 -7.68 -9.37
CA PRO A 276 18.20 -8.95 -8.70
C PRO A 276 19.71 -9.25 -8.71
N GLU A 277 20.39 -8.90 -7.62
CA GLU A 277 21.80 -9.17 -7.44
C GLU A 277 21.95 -10.69 -7.42
N PRO A 278 23.06 -11.24 -7.96
CA PRO A 278 23.22 -12.64 -8.26
C PRO A 278 23.49 -13.45 -6.98
N GLN A 279 22.57 -13.43 -6.03
CA GLN A 279 22.56 -14.32 -4.88
C GLN A 279 22.30 -15.77 -5.31
N THR A 280 21.76 -15.97 -6.52
CA THR A 280 21.83 -17.24 -7.26
C THR A 280 23.26 -17.65 -7.59
N LEU A 281 24.19 -16.72 -7.88
CA LEU A 281 25.61 -17.08 -8.08
C LEU A 281 26.30 -17.45 -6.76
N ALA A 282 25.94 -16.84 -5.63
CA ALA A 282 26.48 -17.25 -4.33
C ALA A 282 26.02 -18.67 -3.95
N LEU A 283 24.74 -19.00 -4.15
CA LEU A 283 24.22 -20.35 -3.96
C LEU A 283 24.78 -21.37 -4.97
N VAL A 284 24.96 -20.98 -6.23
CA VAL A 284 25.61 -21.82 -7.25
C VAL A 284 27.10 -22.01 -6.93
N ALA A 285 27.81 -20.99 -6.44
CA ALA A 285 29.21 -21.10 -6.04
C ALA A 285 29.38 -22.00 -4.82
N VAL A 286 28.51 -21.88 -3.80
CA VAL A 286 28.51 -22.79 -2.63
C VAL A 286 28.14 -24.22 -3.05
N ALA A 287 27.18 -24.41 -3.96
CA ALA A 287 26.81 -25.72 -4.48
C ALA A 287 27.95 -26.36 -5.30
N LEU A 288 28.65 -25.58 -6.13
CA LEU A 288 29.80 -26.05 -6.91
C LEU A 288 31.02 -26.36 -6.02
N LEU A 289 31.27 -25.57 -4.98
CA LEU A 289 32.31 -25.86 -3.98
C LEU A 289 31.98 -27.12 -3.17
N GLY A 290 30.71 -27.32 -2.81
CA GLY A 290 30.22 -28.54 -2.16
C GLY A 290 30.41 -29.80 -3.02
N LEU A 291 30.07 -29.72 -4.31
CA LEU A 291 30.29 -30.82 -5.29
C LEU A 291 31.78 -31.12 -5.50
N GLY A 292 32.64 -30.09 -5.55
CA GLY A 292 34.08 -30.26 -5.64
C GLY A 292 34.69 -30.96 -4.42
N ALA A 293 34.25 -30.61 -3.21
CA ALA A 293 34.70 -31.23 -1.97
C ALA A 293 34.23 -32.69 -1.83
N ALA A 294 33.00 -33.01 -2.25
CA ALA A 294 32.46 -34.37 -2.23
C ALA A 294 33.24 -35.32 -3.15
N ARG A 295 33.62 -34.85 -4.35
CA ARG A 295 34.39 -35.65 -5.33
C ARG A 295 35.79 -35.99 -4.84
N ARG A 296 36.40 -35.11 -4.03
CA ARG A 296 37.76 -35.30 -3.48
C ARG A 296 37.83 -36.30 -2.32
N ARG A 297 36.71 -36.59 -1.65
CA ARG A 297 36.62 -37.63 -0.59
C ARG A 297 36.35 -39.05 -1.12
N SER A 298 35.96 -39.18 -2.38
CA SER A 298 35.65 -40.48 -3.02
C SER A 298 36.82 -41.11 -3.80
N ARG A 299 38.00 -40.50 -3.74
CA ARG A 299 39.27 -41.05 -4.22
C ARG A 299 40.20 -41.23 -3.04
#